data_AF-A0A973X6H1-F1
#
_entry.id   AF-A0A973X6H1-F1
#
_cell.length_a   1.000
_cell.length_b   1.000
_cell.length_c   1.000
_cell.angle_alpha   90.00
_cell.angle_beta   90.00
_cell.angle_gamma   90.00
#
_symmetry.space_group_name_H-M   'P 1'
#
loop_
_entity.id
_entity.type
_entity.pdbx_description
1 polymer ?
#
loop_
_entity_poly.entity_id
_entity_poly.type
_entity_poly.pdbx_seq_one_letter_code
_entity_poly.pdbx_strand_id
1 'polypeptide(L)'
;MKPQSPPTPSRRKLLKASGMLSISSLMGTGALMAQSGEAKAAVEWAEHFQGNYRLMTDQEKAEARARLEKRYSAEYGKPVTVSTKGPQPGVLMGYALNVRKCIGCRRCVKACVEENNQSRGDKPGERIEWIQVLRMERGEFDKEKMDQGYPEGLGIQVGGNAYTPAGQVLEGQYHYEPKAVPEKDATYMPIACMQCEKPPCVKVCPVRTTYREADGPVVIDYNWCIGCRMCMGACPYWA
;
A
#
# COMPACT_ATOMS: atom_id res chain seq x y z
N MET A 1 31.20 35.46 -31.90
CA MET A 1 31.72 35.13 -30.54
C MET A 1 30.56 34.64 -29.68
N LYS A 2 30.50 33.35 -29.35
CA LYS A 2 29.56 32.81 -28.34
C LYS A 2 30.33 32.62 -27.02
N PRO A 3 29.84 33.15 -25.89
CA PRO A 3 30.52 32.98 -24.60
C PRO A 3 30.40 31.52 -24.13
N GLN A 4 31.54 30.94 -23.75
CA GLN A 4 31.63 29.61 -23.14
C GLN A 4 31.15 29.71 -21.68
N SER A 5 30.28 28.79 -21.27
CA SER A 5 29.83 28.64 -19.88
C SER A 5 30.95 28.08 -19.00
N PRO A 6 31.11 28.55 -17.75
CA PRO A 6 32.16 28.07 -16.85
C PRO A 6 31.90 26.63 -16.37
N PRO A 7 32.95 25.85 -16.04
CA PRO A 7 32.82 24.43 -15.69
C PRO A 7 32.10 24.24 -14.35
N THR A 8 31.11 23.34 -14.35
CA THR A 8 30.35 22.96 -13.15
C THR A 8 31.23 22.14 -12.20
N PRO A 9 31.37 22.52 -10.91
CA PRO A 9 32.22 21.78 -9.99
C PRO A 9 31.62 20.40 -9.65
N SER A 10 32.45 19.35 -9.69
CA SER A 10 32.00 17.98 -9.42
C SER A 10 31.68 17.77 -7.94
N ARG A 11 30.65 16.94 -7.67
CA ARG A 11 30.14 16.57 -6.34
C ARG A 11 31.24 16.09 -5.36
N ARG A 12 32.39 15.64 -5.87
CA ARG A 12 33.54 15.20 -5.06
C ARG A 12 34.29 16.33 -4.36
N LYS A 13 34.27 17.57 -4.88
CA LYS A 13 34.90 18.72 -4.20
C LYS A 13 34.04 19.29 -3.07
N LEU A 14 32.72 19.17 -3.16
CA LEU A 14 31.79 19.65 -2.13
C LEU A 14 31.98 18.89 -0.80
N LEU A 15 32.16 17.57 -0.88
CA LEU A 15 32.36 16.69 0.28
C LEU A 15 33.71 16.92 1.01
N LYS A 16 34.74 17.43 0.33
CA LYS A 16 36.02 17.78 0.98
C LYS A 16 35.98 19.11 1.72
N ALA A 17 35.06 20.00 1.38
CA ALA A 17 34.84 21.26 2.13
C ALA A 17 33.97 21.05 3.39
N SER A 18 33.21 19.96 3.47
CA SER A 18 32.31 19.64 4.59
C SER A 18 32.97 18.90 5.75
N GLY A 19 34.28 18.61 5.68
CA GLY A 19 35.00 17.77 6.65
C GLY A 19 35.23 18.38 8.04
N MET A 20 34.67 19.55 8.36
CA MET A 20 34.77 20.19 9.67
C MET A 20 33.42 20.76 10.13
N LEU A 21 32.33 20.04 9.90
CA LEU A 21 31.05 20.34 10.51
C LEU A 21 30.91 19.52 11.79
N SER A 22 31.34 20.12 12.90
CA SER A 22 31.09 19.69 14.27
C SER A 22 29.61 19.34 14.46
N ILE A 23 29.31 18.37 15.32
CA ILE A 23 27.94 17.89 15.65
C ILE A 23 26.97 19.05 15.99
N SER A 24 27.48 20.20 16.43
CA SER A 24 26.72 21.45 16.66
C SER A 24 26.05 22.04 15.41
N SER A 25 26.50 21.69 14.20
CA SER A 25 25.94 22.21 12.94
C SER A 25 24.66 21.50 12.48
N LEU A 26 24.35 20.32 13.03
CA LEU A 26 23.07 19.64 12.79
C LEU A 26 21.89 20.39 13.45
N MET A 27 22.16 21.24 14.45
CA MET A 27 21.14 22.16 14.99
C MET A 27 20.93 23.38 14.09
N GLY A 28 21.93 23.75 13.26
CA GLY A 28 21.87 24.93 12.38
C GLY A 28 21.11 24.69 11.07
N THR A 29 21.08 23.45 10.57
CA THR A 29 20.33 23.10 9.36
C THR A 29 18.81 23.21 9.54
N GLY A 30 18.30 22.99 10.77
CA GLY A 30 16.89 23.25 11.10
C GLY A 30 16.52 24.73 11.01
N ALA A 31 17.43 25.64 11.39
CA ALA A 31 17.21 27.08 11.31
C ALA A 31 17.30 27.63 9.87
N LEU A 32 18.12 27.02 9.00
CA LEU A 32 18.27 27.46 7.60
C LEU A 32 17.08 27.06 6.71
N MET A 33 16.34 26.00 7.07
CA MET A 33 15.12 25.58 6.34
C MET A 33 13.87 26.41 6.71
N ALA A 34 13.95 27.26 7.74
CA ALA A 34 12.87 28.15 8.13
C ALA A 34 12.66 29.33 7.16
N GLN A 35 13.53 29.55 6.15
CA GLN A 35 13.42 30.72 5.28
C GLN A 35 12.82 30.47 3.89
N SER A 36 12.19 29.32 3.65
CA SER A 36 11.40 29.10 2.44
C SER A 36 10.01 28.56 2.80
N GLY A 37 8.99 29.43 2.84
CA GLY A 37 7.60 29.02 3.04
C GLY A 37 7.34 28.26 4.34
N GLU A 38 7.63 28.91 5.47
CA GLU A 38 7.62 28.37 6.84
C GLU A 38 6.45 27.44 7.17
N ALA A 39 5.23 27.77 6.73
CA ALA A 39 4.05 26.98 7.06
C ALA A 39 4.03 25.61 6.38
N LYS A 40 4.51 25.47 5.15
CA LYS A 40 4.52 24.17 4.46
C LYS A 40 5.71 23.33 4.92
N ALA A 41 6.89 23.93 5.00
CA ALA A 41 8.12 23.26 5.42
C ALA A 41 8.03 22.74 6.86
N ALA A 42 7.52 23.55 7.81
CA ALA A 42 7.35 23.10 9.20
C ALA A 42 6.31 21.97 9.33
N VAL A 43 5.26 22.01 8.51
CA VAL A 43 4.21 21.00 8.50
C VAL A 43 4.72 19.68 7.90
N GLU A 44 5.55 19.71 6.85
CA GLU A 44 6.17 18.48 6.32
C GLU A 44 7.27 17.92 7.23
N TRP A 45 8.06 18.78 7.88
CA TRP A 45 9.04 18.33 8.88
C TRP A 45 8.39 17.66 10.08
N ALA A 46 7.31 18.22 10.62
CA ALA A 46 6.62 17.64 11.76
C ALA A 46 5.89 16.32 11.43
N GLU A 47 5.60 16.06 10.15
CA GLU A 47 5.08 14.75 9.71
C GLU A 47 6.16 13.71 9.55
N HIS A 48 7.35 14.11 9.11
CA HIS A 48 8.48 13.20 8.97
C HIS A 48 8.85 12.53 10.31
N PHE A 49 8.62 13.21 11.43
CA PHE A 49 8.86 12.69 12.78
C PHE A 49 7.58 12.27 13.51
N GLN A 50 6.43 12.21 12.83
CA GLN A 50 5.20 11.77 13.46
C GLN A 50 5.32 10.30 13.87
N GLY A 51 5.12 10.02 15.16
CA GLY A 51 5.04 8.66 15.70
C GLY A 51 3.79 7.91 15.23
N ASN A 52 3.69 6.63 15.59
CA ASN A 52 2.48 5.86 15.34
C ASN A 52 1.29 6.53 16.05
N TYR A 53 0.22 6.87 15.31
CA TYR A 53 -0.94 7.59 15.82
C TYR A 53 -1.59 6.95 17.07
N ARG A 54 -1.53 5.61 17.21
CA ARG A 54 -2.01 4.94 18.42
C ARG A 54 -1.16 5.21 19.66
N LEU A 55 0.15 5.30 19.46
CA LEU A 55 1.14 5.48 20.52
C LEU A 55 1.29 6.97 20.90
N MET A 56 0.80 7.86 20.06
CA MET A 56 0.75 9.30 20.33
C MET A 56 -0.13 9.58 21.55
N THR A 57 0.38 10.44 22.43
CA THR A 57 -0.36 11.08 23.51
C THR A 57 -1.50 11.92 22.96
N ASP A 58 -2.49 12.23 23.79
CA ASP A 58 -3.62 13.06 23.37
C ASP A 58 -3.18 14.47 22.93
N GLN A 59 -2.08 14.97 23.50
CA GLN A 59 -1.45 16.22 23.07
C GLN A 59 -0.88 16.10 21.66
N GLU A 60 -0.07 15.08 21.39
CA GLU A 60 0.51 14.86 20.05
C GLU A 60 -0.59 14.66 19.01
N LYS A 61 -1.68 13.95 19.36
CA LYS A 61 -2.85 13.78 18.48
C LYS A 61 -3.55 15.11 18.18
N ALA A 62 -3.67 16.00 19.17
CA ALA A 62 -4.25 17.32 19.00
C ALA A 62 -3.37 18.22 18.11
N GLU A 63 -2.06 18.17 18.29
CA GLU A 63 -1.08 18.88 17.46
C GLU A 63 -1.13 18.40 16.00
N ALA A 64 -1.20 17.08 15.78
CA ALA A 64 -1.38 16.51 14.46
C ALA A 64 -2.71 16.93 13.81
N ARG A 65 -3.81 16.97 14.58
CA ARG A 65 -5.10 17.49 14.12
C ARG A 65 -4.99 18.94 13.64
N ALA A 66 -4.46 19.83 14.48
CA ALA A 66 -4.33 21.25 14.16
C ALA A 66 -3.44 21.46 12.91
N ARG A 67 -2.38 20.67 12.78
CA ARG A 67 -1.52 20.66 11.60
C ARG A 67 -2.27 20.27 10.32
N LEU A 68 -3.04 19.18 10.36
CA LEU A 68 -3.83 18.73 9.21
C LEU A 68 -4.92 19.73 8.82
N GLU A 69 -5.64 20.30 9.81
CA GLU A 69 -6.63 21.36 9.58
C GLU A 69 -6.01 22.57 8.87
N LYS A 70 -4.84 23.03 9.34
CA LYS A 70 -4.11 24.14 8.72
C LYS A 70 -3.68 23.82 7.28
N ARG A 71 -3.13 22.62 7.04
CA ARG A 71 -2.70 22.18 5.70
C ARG A 71 -3.87 22.14 4.74
N TYR A 72 -4.91 21.39 5.06
CA TYR A 72 -6.02 21.19 4.14
C TYR A 72 -6.85 22.46 3.95
N SER A 73 -6.91 23.33 4.96
CA SER A 73 -7.54 24.64 4.78
C SER A 73 -6.79 25.51 3.78
N ALA A 74 -5.46 25.46 3.78
CA ALA A 74 -4.62 26.17 2.81
C ALA A 74 -4.70 25.53 1.40
N GLU A 75 -4.69 24.20 1.31
CA GLU A 75 -4.76 23.46 0.05
C GLU A 75 -6.09 23.66 -0.67
N TYR A 76 -7.20 23.59 0.07
CA TYR A 76 -8.55 23.68 -0.51
C TYR A 76 -9.16 25.09 -0.47
N GLY A 77 -8.47 26.07 0.13
CA GLY A 77 -8.95 27.46 0.24
C GLY A 77 -10.25 27.62 1.04
N LYS A 78 -10.56 26.69 1.94
CA LYS A 78 -11.80 26.68 2.75
C LYS A 78 -11.51 26.15 4.15
N PRO A 79 -12.24 26.56 5.20
CA PRO A 79 -12.04 26.02 6.54
C PRO A 79 -12.31 24.50 6.56
N VAL A 80 -11.31 23.72 6.97
CA VAL A 80 -11.37 22.26 7.12
C VAL A 80 -11.29 21.90 8.59
N THR A 81 -12.16 21.00 9.05
CA THR A 81 -12.14 20.42 10.39
C THR A 81 -11.74 18.95 10.31
N VAL A 82 -10.79 18.52 11.15
CA VAL A 82 -10.31 17.14 11.21
C VAL A 82 -10.80 16.52 12.51
N SER A 83 -11.50 15.40 12.42
CA SER A 83 -12.00 14.66 13.57
C SER A 83 -11.09 13.49 13.90
N THR A 84 -10.87 13.22 15.17
CA THR A 84 -10.19 12.03 15.69
C THR A 84 -11.15 11.09 16.41
N LYS A 85 -12.44 11.22 16.07
CA LYS A 85 -13.46 10.33 16.59
C LYS A 85 -13.10 8.91 16.18
N GLY A 86 -12.93 8.05 17.20
CA GLY A 86 -12.68 6.64 17.00
C GLY A 86 -13.86 5.95 16.30
N PRO A 87 -13.71 4.65 16.00
CA PRO A 87 -14.78 3.87 15.42
C PRO A 87 -16.06 3.93 16.28
N GLN A 88 -17.21 3.88 15.60
CA GLN A 88 -18.49 3.88 16.29
C GLN A 88 -18.67 2.56 17.07
N PRO A 89 -19.10 2.60 18.34
CA PRO A 89 -19.30 1.39 19.13
C PRO A 89 -20.28 0.43 18.44
N GLY A 90 -19.89 -0.84 18.31
CA GLY A 90 -20.72 -1.88 17.68
C GLY A 90 -20.78 -1.83 16.16
N VAL A 91 -20.02 -0.95 15.49
CA VAL A 91 -19.94 -0.88 14.03
C VAL A 91 -18.70 -1.60 13.54
N LEU A 92 -18.88 -2.50 12.56
CA LEU A 92 -17.78 -3.16 11.87
C LEU A 92 -17.56 -2.53 10.48
N MET A 93 -16.29 -2.33 10.13
CA MET A 93 -15.90 -1.93 8.78
C MET A 93 -15.92 -3.12 7.84
N GLY A 94 -16.43 -2.90 6.62
CA GLY A 94 -16.46 -3.90 5.56
C GLY A 94 -16.17 -3.26 4.21
N TYR A 95 -15.54 -4.04 3.33
CA TYR A 95 -15.22 -3.62 1.97
C TYR A 95 -15.72 -4.68 0.99
N ALA A 96 -16.43 -4.25 -0.05
CA ALA A 96 -17.00 -5.14 -1.05
C ALA A 96 -16.64 -4.67 -2.47
N LEU A 97 -16.18 -5.61 -3.28
CA LEU A 97 -15.85 -5.38 -4.69
C LEU A 97 -16.82 -6.13 -5.58
N ASN A 98 -17.45 -5.40 -6.51
CA ASN A 98 -18.23 -6.02 -7.56
C ASN A 98 -17.30 -6.55 -8.66
N VAL A 99 -16.92 -7.82 -8.55
CA VAL A 99 -15.99 -8.47 -9.49
C VAL A 99 -16.50 -8.49 -10.94
N ARG A 100 -17.82 -8.48 -11.16
CA ARG A 100 -18.40 -8.43 -12.52
C ARG A 100 -18.13 -7.11 -13.24
N LYS A 101 -17.88 -6.03 -12.49
CA LYS A 101 -17.53 -4.71 -13.05
C LYS A 101 -16.02 -4.51 -13.18
N CYS A 102 -15.21 -5.46 -12.71
CA CYS A 102 -13.76 -5.36 -12.82
C CYS A 102 -13.35 -5.61 -14.27
N ILE A 103 -12.87 -4.57 -14.95
CA ILE A 103 -12.36 -4.67 -16.33
C ILE A 103 -10.84 -4.89 -16.38
N GLY A 104 -10.15 -5.00 -15.24
CA GLY A 104 -8.71 -5.20 -15.23
C GLY A 104 -7.86 -3.94 -15.41
N CYS A 105 -8.40 -2.74 -15.22
CA CYS A 105 -7.67 -1.48 -15.46
C CYS A 105 -6.57 -1.15 -14.44
N ARG A 106 -6.49 -1.90 -13.33
CA ARG A 106 -5.50 -1.72 -12.24
C ARG A 106 -5.41 -0.31 -11.63
N ARG A 107 -6.43 0.55 -11.84
CA ARG A 107 -6.46 1.90 -11.23
C ARG A 107 -6.50 1.84 -9.71
N CYS A 108 -7.19 0.83 -9.15
CA CYS A 108 -7.19 0.57 -7.71
C CYS A 108 -5.80 0.23 -7.16
N VAL A 109 -4.99 -0.52 -7.92
CA VAL A 109 -3.61 -0.86 -7.55
C VAL A 109 -2.76 0.40 -7.49
N LYS A 110 -2.79 1.21 -8.57
CA LYS A 110 -2.02 2.46 -8.66
C LYS A 110 -2.38 3.43 -7.55
N ALA A 111 -3.68 3.65 -7.32
CA ALA A 111 -4.16 4.51 -6.24
C ALA A 111 -3.74 4.01 -4.86
N CYS A 112 -3.77 2.69 -4.61
CA CYS A 112 -3.33 2.13 -3.33
C CYS A 112 -1.84 2.33 -3.10
N VAL A 113 -1.01 2.13 -4.14
CA VAL A 113 0.44 2.37 -4.09
C VAL A 113 0.75 3.84 -3.79
N GLU A 114 0.06 4.76 -4.48
CA GLU A 114 0.19 6.20 -4.30
C GLU A 114 -0.23 6.65 -2.90
N GLU A 115 -1.43 6.26 -2.46
CA GLU A 115 -2.00 6.62 -1.16
C GLU A 115 -1.15 6.11 0.00
N ASN A 116 -0.65 4.88 -0.09
CA ASN A 116 0.04 4.22 1.02
C ASN A 116 1.57 4.30 0.91
N ASN A 117 2.08 5.14 0.01
CA ASN A 117 3.52 5.34 -0.19
C ASN A 117 4.31 4.02 -0.34
N GLN A 118 3.76 3.04 -1.06
CA GLN A 118 4.40 1.74 -1.23
C GLN A 118 5.67 1.84 -2.08
N SER A 119 6.53 0.80 -1.99
CA SER A 119 7.83 0.72 -2.67
C SER A 119 7.74 1.10 -4.17
N ARG A 120 8.60 2.03 -4.59
CA ARG A 120 8.72 2.53 -5.98
C ARG A 120 9.80 1.76 -6.77
N GLY A 121 9.97 0.47 -6.50
CA GLY A 121 10.90 -0.35 -7.27
C GLY A 121 10.56 -0.32 -8.76
N ASP A 122 11.55 -0.07 -9.61
CA ASP A 122 11.31 0.00 -11.06
C ASP A 122 11.34 -1.38 -11.72
N LYS A 123 11.95 -2.38 -11.06
CA LYS A 123 12.08 -3.72 -11.63
C LYS A 123 10.88 -4.63 -11.31
N PRO A 124 10.56 -5.60 -12.20
CA PRO A 124 9.59 -6.64 -11.90
C PRO A 124 9.94 -7.36 -10.58
N GLY A 125 8.97 -7.46 -9.68
CA GLY A 125 9.15 -8.06 -8.34
C GLY A 125 9.65 -7.11 -7.25
N GLU A 126 10.07 -5.88 -7.57
CA GLU A 126 10.46 -4.87 -6.57
C GLU A 126 9.28 -3.97 -6.12
N ARG A 127 8.17 -3.99 -6.86
CA ARG A 127 6.94 -3.24 -6.54
C ARG A 127 6.11 -4.00 -5.52
N ILE A 128 5.83 -3.33 -4.40
CA ILE A 128 4.87 -3.81 -3.40
C ILE A 128 3.49 -3.31 -3.84
N GLU A 129 2.52 -4.22 -3.89
CA GLU A 129 1.13 -3.94 -4.25
C GLU A 129 0.22 -4.63 -3.23
N TRP A 130 -0.40 -3.88 -2.31
CA TRP A 130 -1.31 -4.46 -1.29
C TRP A 130 -2.67 -4.89 -1.84
N ILE A 131 -3.06 -4.36 -3.00
CA ILE A 131 -4.17 -4.86 -3.79
C ILE A 131 -3.62 -5.20 -5.16
N GLN A 132 -3.92 -6.40 -5.64
CA GLN A 132 -3.55 -6.89 -6.94
C GLN A 132 -4.82 -7.17 -7.74
N VAL A 133 -4.70 -7.15 -9.06
CA VAL A 133 -5.76 -7.63 -9.94
C VAL A 133 -5.20 -8.82 -10.69
N LEU A 134 -5.83 -9.98 -10.52
CA LEU A 134 -5.53 -11.16 -11.31
C LEU A 134 -6.19 -11.02 -12.67
N ARG A 135 -5.41 -11.18 -13.74
CA ARG A 135 -5.93 -11.49 -15.07
C ARG A 135 -5.91 -13.01 -15.24
N MET A 136 -7.06 -13.59 -15.53
CA MET A 136 -7.21 -15.02 -15.86
C MET A 136 -7.79 -15.10 -17.26
N GLU A 137 -7.35 -16.06 -18.08
CA GLU A 137 -7.99 -16.27 -19.37
C GLU A 137 -9.40 -16.82 -19.16
N ARG A 138 -10.33 -16.32 -19.96
CA ARG A 138 -11.71 -16.78 -19.96
C ARG A 138 -11.73 -18.11 -20.70
N GLY A 139 -11.93 -19.18 -19.95
CA GLY A 139 -12.19 -20.49 -20.53
C GLY A 139 -13.60 -20.58 -21.11
N GLU A 140 -13.83 -21.61 -21.90
CA GLU A 140 -15.17 -21.96 -22.36
C GLU A 140 -15.83 -22.87 -21.32
N PHE A 141 -17.05 -22.53 -20.91
CA PHE A 141 -17.84 -23.42 -20.08
C PHE A 141 -18.48 -24.48 -20.97
N ASP A 142 -17.96 -25.70 -20.89
CA ASP A 142 -18.51 -26.86 -21.57
C ASP A 142 -19.19 -27.78 -20.55
N LYS A 143 -20.46 -28.14 -20.82
CA LYS A 143 -21.23 -29.05 -19.95
C LYS A 143 -20.53 -30.39 -19.78
N GLU A 144 -19.79 -30.84 -20.79
CA GLU A 144 -19.09 -32.12 -20.82
C GLU A 144 -17.87 -32.15 -19.89
N LYS A 145 -17.37 -30.98 -19.49
CA LYS A 145 -16.20 -30.81 -18.63
C LYS A 145 -16.55 -30.49 -17.18
N MET A 146 -17.85 -30.34 -16.85
CA MET A 146 -18.32 -29.94 -15.52
C MET A 146 -17.87 -30.89 -14.39
N ASP A 147 -17.77 -32.19 -14.68
CA ASP A 147 -17.41 -33.22 -13.71
C ASP A 147 -15.92 -33.61 -13.76
N GLN A 148 -15.12 -32.96 -14.61
CA GLN A 148 -13.70 -33.26 -14.82
C GLN A 148 -12.79 -32.43 -13.88
N GLY A 149 -13.09 -32.44 -12.57
CA GLY A 149 -12.29 -31.76 -11.54
C GLY A 149 -11.00 -32.50 -11.14
N TYR A 150 -10.34 -32.04 -10.08
CA TYR A 150 -9.17 -32.69 -9.44
C TYR A 150 -9.32 -34.22 -9.34
N PRO A 151 -8.22 -35.01 -9.34
CA PRO A 151 -8.30 -36.46 -9.10
C PRO A 151 -9.13 -36.79 -7.86
N GLU A 152 -9.93 -37.85 -7.93
CA GLU A 152 -10.85 -38.28 -6.88
C GLU A 152 -10.21 -38.21 -5.49
N GLY A 153 -10.87 -37.51 -4.56
CA GLY A 153 -10.46 -37.45 -3.15
C GLY A 153 -9.79 -36.16 -2.68
N LEU A 154 -9.50 -35.19 -3.55
CA LEU A 154 -8.90 -33.90 -3.15
C LEU A 154 -9.56 -32.69 -3.86
N GLY A 155 -10.45 -31.96 -3.18
CA GLY A 155 -10.85 -30.60 -3.58
C GLY A 155 -12.27 -30.42 -4.14
N ILE A 156 -12.64 -29.15 -4.34
CA ILE A 156 -13.92 -28.71 -4.92
C ILE A 156 -13.87 -28.90 -6.44
N GLN A 157 -14.80 -29.65 -7.01
CA GLN A 157 -14.88 -29.86 -8.46
C GLN A 157 -15.39 -28.60 -9.16
N VAL A 158 -14.46 -27.78 -9.62
CA VAL A 158 -14.74 -26.56 -10.39
C VAL A 158 -14.60 -26.84 -11.89
N GLY A 159 -15.48 -27.67 -12.46
CA GLY A 159 -15.67 -27.76 -13.93
C GLY A 159 -14.43 -28.00 -14.79
N GLY A 160 -13.29 -28.40 -14.25
CA GLY A 160 -12.05 -28.49 -14.99
C GLY A 160 -10.89 -28.79 -14.05
N ASN A 161 -9.85 -29.39 -14.61
CA ASN A 161 -8.61 -29.67 -13.88
C ASN A 161 -7.57 -28.59 -14.21
N ALA A 162 -6.44 -28.63 -13.50
CA ALA A 162 -5.33 -27.66 -13.69
C ALA A 162 -4.77 -27.58 -15.12
N TYR A 163 -5.11 -28.54 -15.99
CA TYR A 163 -4.62 -28.67 -17.37
C TYR A 163 -5.71 -28.49 -18.43
N THR A 164 -6.99 -28.50 -18.05
CA THR A 164 -8.16 -28.36 -18.92
C THR A 164 -9.27 -27.65 -18.14
N PRO A 165 -9.27 -26.31 -18.15
CA PRO A 165 -10.30 -25.55 -17.44
C PRO A 165 -11.61 -25.54 -18.21
N ALA A 166 -12.76 -25.75 -17.56
CA ALA A 166 -13.99 -25.13 -18.03
C ALA A 166 -14.12 -23.76 -17.39
N GLY A 167 -14.17 -22.74 -18.24
CA GLY A 167 -14.56 -21.40 -17.84
C GLY A 167 -13.47 -20.45 -17.36
N GLN A 168 -12.39 -20.89 -16.67
CA GLN A 168 -11.23 -20.04 -16.29
C GLN A 168 -9.94 -20.86 -16.09
N VAL A 169 -8.83 -20.47 -16.73
CA VAL A 169 -7.48 -21.03 -16.42
C VAL A 169 -7.04 -20.60 -15.02
N LEU A 170 -6.41 -21.51 -14.28
CA LEU A 170 -5.93 -21.28 -12.91
C LEU A 170 -4.67 -20.39 -12.83
N GLU A 171 -4.02 -20.10 -13.95
CA GLU A 171 -2.83 -19.25 -14.00
C GLU A 171 -3.22 -17.76 -13.99
N GLY A 172 -3.46 -17.23 -12.79
CA GLY A 172 -3.68 -15.80 -12.58
C GLY A 172 -2.40 -14.99 -12.81
N GLN A 173 -2.41 -14.12 -13.83
CA GLN A 173 -1.32 -13.17 -14.06
C GLN A 173 -1.51 -11.92 -13.19
N TYR A 174 -0.58 -11.71 -12.25
CA TYR A 174 -0.57 -10.55 -11.34
C TYR A 174 -0.05 -9.27 -12.01
N HIS A 175 0.81 -9.40 -13.02
CA HIS A 175 1.40 -8.29 -13.74
C HIS A 175 1.12 -8.43 -15.24
N TYR A 176 0.35 -7.50 -15.78
CA TYR A 176 -0.04 -7.46 -17.19
C TYR A 176 -0.20 -6.00 -17.62
N GLU A 177 0.17 -5.71 -18.87
CA GLU A 177 0.10 -4.37 -19.49
C GLU A 177 -0.57 -4.45 -20.87
N PRO A 178 -1.90 -4.67 -20.92
CA PRO A 178 -2.60 -4.83 -22.17
C PRO A 178 -2.78 -3.45 -22.81
N LYS A 179 -2.81 -3.40 -24.15
CA LYS A 179 -3.04 -2.15 -24.90
C LYS A 179 -4.39 -1.51 -24.55
N ALA A 180 -5.40 -2.33 -24.29
CA ALA A 180 -6.73 -1.90 -23.91
C ALA A 180 -7.38 -2.91 -22.96
N VAL A 181 -8.30 -2.43 -22.13
CA VAL A 181 -9.12 -3.23 -21.20
C VAL A 181 -10.60 -2.92 -21.40
N PRO A 182 -11.52 -3.88 -21.22
CA PRO A 182 -11.25 -5.29 -20.92
C PRO A 182 -10.71 -6.05 -22.14
N GLU A 183 -9.82 -7.03 -21.93
CA GLU A 183 -9.45 -7.98 -22.99
C GLU A 183 -10.63 -8.91 -23.29
N LYS A 184 -10.78 -9.32 -24.56
CA LYS A 184 -11.93 -10.12 -25.02
C LYS A 184 -12.05 -11.43 -24.25
N ASP A 185 -10.93 -12.12 -24.04
CA ASP A 185 -10.87 -13.47 -23.48
C ASP A 185 -10.22 -13.46 -22.09
N ALA A 186 -10.49 -12.42 -21.29
CA ALA A 186 -9.99 -12.32 -19.92
C ALA A 186 -11.10 -12.11 -18.89
N THR A 187 -10.86 -12.64 -17.70
CA THR A 187 -11.64 -12.36 -16.49
C THR A 187 -10.70 -11.79 -15.44
N TYR A 188 -11.18 -10.80 -14.69
CA TYR A 188 -10.35 -10.10 -13.72
C TYR A 188 -10.88 -10.25 -12.30
N MET A 189 -9.99 -10.57 -11.36
CA MET A 189 -10.34 -10.70 -9.96
C MET A 189 -9.38 -9.86 -9.09
N PRO A 190 -9.87 -8.80 -8.44
CA PRO A 190 -9.07 -8.08 -7.46
C PRO A 190 -8.89 -8.92 -6.19
N ILE A 191 -7.65 -9.04 -5.73
CA ILE A 191 -7.28 -9.70 -4.47
C ILE A 191 -6.55 -8.67 -3.59
N ALA A 192 -6.93 -8.60 -2.33
CA ALA A 192 -6.29 -7.78 -1.30
C ALA A 192 -6.41 -8.50 0.05
N CYS A 193 -5.87 -7.91 1.11
CA CYS A 193 -6.11 -8.39 2.47
C CYS A 193 -7.62 -8.37 2.78
N MET A 194 -8.18 -9.54 3.09
CA MET A 194 -9.62 -9.74 3.32
C MET A 194 -10.09 -9.31 4.72
N GLN A 195 -9.19 -8.81 5.58
CA GLN A 195 -9.52 -8.33 6.93
C GLN A 195 -10.28 -9.38 7.76
N CYS A 196 -9.73 -10.60 7.79
CA CYS A 196 -10.39 -11.78 8.37
C CYS A 196 -10.80 -11.55 9.84
N GLU A 197 -11.97 -12.04 10.23
CA GLU A 197 -12.43 -12.00 11.63
C GLU A 197 -11.55 -12.84 12.56
N LYS A 198 -11.09 -13.99 12.08
CA LYS A 198 -10.16 -14.90 12.77
C LYS A 198 -8.84 -14.99 12.00
N PRO A 199 -8.02 -13.93 12.00
CA PRO A 199 -6.88 -13.81 11.11
C PRO A 199 -5.73 -14.75 11.53
N PRO A 200 -5.30 -15.70 10.68
CA PRO A 200 -4.17 -16.56 10.99
C PRO A 200 -2.87 -15.76 11.10
N CYS A 201 -2.70 -14.72 10.28
CA CYS A 201 -1.53 -13.84 10.30
C CYS A 201 -1.31 -13.11 11.64
N VAL A 202 -2.37 -12.86 12.43
CA VAL A 202 -2.27 -12.31 13.78
C VAL A 202 -1.81 -13.37 14.78
N LYS A 203 -2.37 -14.58 14.68
CA LYS A 203 -2.04 -15.68 15.61
C LYS A 203 -0.58 -16.11 15.54
N VAL A 204 0.04 -16.06 14.35
CA VAL A 204 1.42 -16.50 14.15
C VAL A 204 2.46 -15.43 14.48
N CYS A 205 2.07 -14.18 14.73
CA CYS A 205 3.01 -13.10 14.94
C CYS A 205 3.63 -13.17 16.35
N PRO A 206 4.95 -13.44 16.48
CA PRO A 206 5.58 -13.69 17.78
C PRO A 206 5.71 -12.41 18.62
N VAL A 207 5.76 -11.27 17.94
CA VAL A 207 5.91 -9.93 18.54
C VAL A 207 4.61 -9.12 18.54
N ARG A 208 3.49 -9.73 18.13
CA ARG A 208 2.14 -9.11 18.10
C ARG A 208 2.07 -7.78 17.34
N THR A 209 2.89 -7.66 16.31
CA THR A 209 2.86 -6.52 15.38
C THR A 209 1.57 -6.44 14.58
N THR A 210 1.00 -7.59 14.23
CA THR A 210 -0.30 -7.69 13.57
C THR A 210 -1.37 -7.93 14.62
N TYR A 211 -2.48 -7.21 14.53
CA TYR A 211 -3.60 -7.33 15.45
C TYR A 211 -4.91 -6.92 14.77
N ARG A 212 -6.04 -7.32 15.36
CA ARG A 212 -7.38 -6.95 14.87
C ARG A 212 -7.98 -5.88 15.76
N GLU A 213 -8.52 -4.83 15.15
CA GLU A 213 -9.23 -3.77 15.86
C GLU A 213 -10.65 -4.19 16.27
N ALA A 214 -11.24 -3.43 17.20
CA ALA A 214 -12.60 -3.69 17.68
C ALA A 214 -13.67 -3.48 16.59
N ASP A 215 -13.41 -2.59 15.63
CA ASP A 215 -14.23 -2.30 14.47
C ASP A 215 -13.94 -3.22 13.26
N GLY A 216 -13.03 -4.19 13.40
CA GLY A 216 -12.89 -5.30 12.48
C GLY A 216 -11.59 -5.39 11.65
N PRO A 217 -10.98 -4.29 11.17
CA PRO A 217 -9.75 -4.34 10.39
C PRO A 217 -8.59 -5.03 11.10
N VAL A 218 -7.77 -5.71 10.32
CA VAL A 218 -6.46 -6.23 10.72
C VAL A 218 -5.41 -5.18 10.35
N VAL A 219 -4.65 -4.74 11.34
CA VAL A 219 -3.66 -3.67 11.21
C VAL A 219 -2.26 -4.22 11.50
N ILE A 220 -1.27 -3.65 10.83
CA ILE A 220 0.14 -4.02 10.94
C ILE A 220 0.92 -2.80 11.41
N ASP A 221 1.65 -2.93 12.52
CA ASP A 221 2.59 -1.90 12.97
C ASP A 221 3.97 -2.08 12.32
N TYR A 222 4.28 -1.28 11.30
CA TYR A 222 5.53 -1.41 10.57
C TYR A 222 6.78 -1.20 11.44
N ASN A 223 6.70 -0.42 12.54
CA ASN A 223 7.85 -0.11 13.38
C ASN A 223 8.20 -1.25 14.35
N TRP A 224 7.23 -2.10 14.68
CA TRP A 224 7.45 -3.26 15.54
C TRP A 224 7.86 -4.51 14.75
N CYS A 225 7.57 -4.55 13.45
CA CYS A 225 7.79 -5.75 12.64
C CYS A 225 9.27 -6.18 12.62
N ILE A 226 9.57 -7.37 13.15
CA ILE A 226 10.91 -7.96 13.11
C ILE A 226 11.24 -8.71 11.80
N GLY A 227 10.35 -8.65 10.81
CA GLY A 227 10.61 -9.25 9.49
C GLY A 227 10.69 -10.79 9.45
N CYS A 228 10.12 -11.50 10.42
CA CYS A 228 10.17 -12.98 10.50
C CYS A 228 9.34 -13.73 9.44
N ARG A 229 8.48 -13.02 8.69
CA ARG A 229 7.71 -13.54 7.54
C ARG A 229 6.66 -14.63 7.80
N MET A 230 6.47 -15.08 9.04
CA MET A 230 5.48 -16.12 9.36
C MET A 230 4.04 -15.73 8.97
N CYS A 231 3.69 -14.45 9.11
CA CYS A 231 2.38 -13.94 8.71
C CYS A 231 2.06 -14.16 7.22
N MET A 232 3.06 -14.08 6.34
CA MET A 232 2.88 -14.31 4.90
C MET A 232 2.56 -15.77 4.61
N GLY A 233 3.26 -16.72 5.22
CA GLY A 233 2.99 -18.15 5.06
C GLY A 233 1.67 -18.61 5.70
N ALA A 234 1.18 -17.88 6.70
CA ALA A 234 -0.09 -18.17 7.35
C ALA A 234 -1.31 -17.61 6.61
N CYS A 235 -1.13 -16.63 5.71
CA CYS A 235 -2.23 -15.98 5.00
C CYS A 235 -2.70 -16.86 3.84
N PRO A 236 -3.97 -17.33 3.82
CA PRO A 236 -4.47 -18.16 2.73
C PRO A 236 -4.58 -17.38 1.40
N TYR A 237 -4.61 -16.04 1.47
CA TYR A 237 -4.72 -15.16 0.31
C TYR A 237 -3.36 -14.64 -0.17
N TRP A 238 -2.28 -14.86 0.59
CA TRP A 238 -0.95 -14.32 0.30
C TRP A 238 -0.91 -12.79 0.12
N ALA A 239 -1.88 -12.11 0.76
CA ALA A 239 -2.03 -10.66 0.77
C ALA A 239 -1.39 -10.01 1.99
#